data_AF-A0A523VNL7-F1
#
_entry.id   AF-A0A523VNL7-F1
#
_cell.length_a   1.000
_cell.length_b   1.000
_cell.length_c   1.000
_cell.angle_alpha   90.00
_cell.angle_beta   90.00
_cell.angle_gamma   90.00
#
_symmetry.space_group_name_H-M   'P 1'
#
loop_
_entity.id
_entity.type
_entity.pdbx_description
1 polymer ?
#
loop_
_entity_poly.entity_id
_entity_poly.type
_entity_poly.pdbx_seq_one_letter_code
_entity_poly.pdbx_strand_id
1 'polypeptide(L)'
;MDTETEEILTKIAIKAQLAEGMEGIRSILLIMYRFPTLKNKKVAQKTGIAIPALAAARGELVKADIIADKKFLGEKGKKWVESNLNLVLDYDPFPNTFNFTLDEIPQEFSYLKEVQSYLNDRPKAEYALDQSHANLLTILKRTFYLLKRGEIEGRKIIFLGDDDATSIAVALTGLAKEITVLDVDERILDFLSKVALDKSLINFNIIHHDLRNPCPKEIQNNYDLVVMDPPYTNEGLRLFLKRAREVLKSNIKINGKLHPVIGKKCFLCFGNKPPEETLKVQLSILDHGFILKEMLPNFNHYAGASIIG
;
A
#
# COMPACT_ATOMS: atom_id res chain seq x y z
N MET A 1 -10.01 5.48 -1.83
CA MET A 1 -10.76 6.75 -2.07
C MET A 1 -12.18 6.43 -2.54
N ASP A 2 -13.12 7.36 -2.51
CA ASP A 2 -14.41 7.22 -3.24
C ASP A 2 -14.28 7.65 -4.71
N THR A 3 -15.29 7.32 -5.50
CA THR A 3 -15.29 7.55 -6.95
C THR A 3 -15.23 9.03 -7.29
N GLU A 4 -15.97 9.89 -6.57
CA GLU A 4 -16.02 11.33 -6.83
C GLU A 4 -14.64 11.98 -6.65
N THR A 5 -13.96 11.64 -5.56
CA THR A 5 -12.60 12.09 -5.27
C THR A 5 -11.64 11.64 -6.38
N GLU A 6 -11.74 10.39 -6.83
CA GLU A 6 -10.91 9.88 -7.93
C GLU A 6 -11.16 10.63 -9.24
N GLU A 7 -12.41 11.00 -9.54
CA GLU A 7 -12.70 11.83 -10.70
C GLU A 7 -12.07 13.22 -10.59
N ILE A 8 -12.16 13.87 -9.43
CA ILE A 8 -11.60 15.19 -9.18
C ILE A 8 -10.08 15.16 -9.39
N LEU A 9 -9.38 14.22 -8.74
CA LEU A 9 -7.94 14.07 -8.86
C LEU A 9 -7.51 13.77 -10.30
N THR A 10 -8.28 12.96 -11.04
CA THR A 10 -8.01 12.63 -12.44
C THR A 10 -8.17 13.86 -13.34
N LYS A 11 -9.26 14.63 -13.16
CA LYS A 11 -9.50 15.86 -13.92
C LYS A 11 -8.36 16.87 -13.69
N ILE A 12 -7.89 17.01 -12.45
CA ILE A 12 -6.76 17.88 -12.11
C ILE A 12 -5.46 17.37 -12.77
N ALA A 13 -5.16 16.08 -12.67
CA ALA A 13 -3.96 15.50 -13.27
C ALA A 13 -3.92 15.72 -14.80
N ILE A 14 -5.05 15.53 -15.48
CA ILE A 14 -5.18 15.78 -16.93
C ILE A 14 -4.94 17.25 -17.26
N LYS A 15 -5.58 18.18 -16.55
CA LYS A 15 -5.39 19.63 -16.78
C LYS A 15 -3.95 20.06 -16.53
N ALA A 16 -3.29 19.46 -15.55
CA ALA A 16 -1.89 19.71 -15.22
C ALA A 16 -0.90 18.98 -16.14
N GLN A 17 -1.37 18.10 -17.04
CA GLN A 17 -0.56 17.19 -17.84
C GLN A 17 0.43 16.37 -16.98
N LEU A 18 -0.04 15.92 -15.82
CA LEU A 18 0.81 15.22 -14.85
C LEU A 18 0.97 13.75 -15.23
N ALA A 19 2.20 13.34 -15.52
CA ALA A 19 2.55 11.99 -15.95
C ALA A 19 2.27 10.92 -14.89
N GLU A 20 2.18 11.30 -13.61
CA GLU A 20 1.87 10.41 -12.49
C GLU A 20 0.37 10.26 -12.24
N GLY A 21 -0.49 10.93 -13.03
CA GLY A 21 -1.94 10.82 -12.94
C GLY A 21 -2.52 11.25 -11.58
N MET A 22 -3.66 10.68 -11.20
CA MET A 22 -4.32 10.97 -9.92
C MET A 22 -3.42 10.68 -8.71
N GLU A 23 -2.57 9.65 -8.80
CA GLU A 23 -1.66 9.26 -7.71
C GLU A 23 -0.57 10.30 -7.49
N GLY A 24 -0.14 10.98 -8.55
CA GLY A 24 0.71 12.16 -8.45
C GLY A 24 0.06 13.29 -7.66
N ILE A 25 -1.20 13.63 -7.96
CA ILE A 25 -1.93 14.67 -7.23
C ILE A 25 -2.11 14.28 -5.76
N ARG A 26 -2.51 13.04 -5.48
CA ARG A 26 -2.61 12.54 -4.11
C ARG A 26 -1.28 12.62 -3.37
N SER A 27 -0.16 12.25 -4.02
CA SER A 27 1.17 12.35 -3.42
C SER A 27 1.55 13.80 -3.09
N ILE A 28 1.23 14.75 -3.97
CA ILE A 28 1.45 16.19 -3.70
C ILE A 28 0.68 16.63 -2.47
N LEU A 29 -0.61 16.31 -2.40
CA LEU A 29 -1.49 16.65 -1.28
C LEU A 29 -1.00 16.02 0.04
N LEU A 30 -0.63 14.74 0.01
CA LEU A 30 -0.06 14.04 1.17
C LEU A 30 1.21 14.73 1.71
N ILE A 31 2.15 15.07 0.82
CA ILE A 31 3.39 15.73 1.24
C ILE A 31 3.12 17.16 1.75
N MET A 32 2.16 17.86 1.15
CA MET A 32 1.75 19.18 1.64
C MET A 32 1.04 19.11 2.99
N TYR A 33 0.29 18.03 3.26
CA TYR A 33 -0.39 17.80 4.52
C TYR A 33 0.59 17.48 5.65
N ARG A 34 1.48 16.51 5.42
CA ARG A 34 2.46 16.06 6.43
C ARG A 34 3.62 17.01 6.67
N PHE A 35 3.89 17.89 5.72
CA PHE A 35 5.03 18.80 5.77
C PHE A 35 4.66 20.20 5.26
N PRO A 36 3.80 20.93 5.98
CA PRO A 36 3.17 22.17 5.50
C PRO A 36 4.16 23.29 5.19
N THR A 37 5.37 23.26 5.76
CA THR A 37 6.40 24.30 5.59
C THR A 37 7.43 23.99 4.50
N LEU A 38 7.31 22.86 3.78
CA LEU A 38 8.31 22.49 2.78
C LEU A 38 8.30 23.40 1.55
N LYS A 39 9.49 23.87 1.20
CA LYS A 39 9.74 24.59 -0.06
C LYS A 39 9.53 23.67 -1.27
N ASN A 40 9.17 24.26 -2.41
CA ASN A 40 8.83 23.56 -3.64
C ASN A 40 9.86 22.50 -4.08
N LYS A 41 11.17 22.80 -3.95
CA LYS A 41 12.26 21.86 -4.25
C LYS A 41 12.20 20.59 -3.39
N LYS A 42 11.88 20.71 -2.10
CA LYS A 42 11.81 19.57 -1.17
C LYS A 42 10.54 18.74 -1.40
N VAL A 43 9.45 19.38 -1.78
CA VAL A 43 8.22 18.67 -2.19
C VAL A 43 8.47 17.86 -3.46
N ALA A 44 9.07 18.45 -4.48
CA ALA A 44 9.47 17.74 -5.70
C ALA A 44 10.39 16.54 -5.42
N GLN A 45 11.37 16.69 -4.50
CA GLN A 45 12.23 15.58 -4.08
C GLN A 45 11.45 14.45 -3.40
N LYS A 46 10.48 14.76 -2.55
CA LYS A 46 9.68 13.75 -1.83
C LYS A 46 8.67 13.04 -2.72
N THR A 47 8.08 13.74 -3.69
CA THR A 47 7.10 13.15 -4.62
C THR A 47 7.76 12.46 -5.81
N GLY A 48 8.97 12.88 -6.19
CA GLY A 48 9.63 12.49 -7.44
C GLY A 48 9.13 13.27 -8.66
N ILE A 49 8.26 14.26 -8.47
CA ILE A 49 7.63 15.02 -9.55
C ILE A 49 8.50 16.24 -9.89
N ALA A 50 8.76 16.45 -11.18
CA ALA A 50 9.55 17.59 -11.64
C ALA A 50 8.91 18.93 -11.21
N ILE A 51 9.76 19.91 -10.86
CA ILE A 51 9.32 21.22 -10.33
C ILE A 51 8.26 21.91 -11.22
N PRO A 52 8.39 21.95 -12.57
CA PRO A 52 7.37 22.55 -13.43
C PRO A 52 6.01 21.83 -13.36
N ALA A 53 6.02 20.49 -13.40
CA ALA A 53 4.81 19.68 -13.32
C ALA A 53 4.12 19.81 -11.94
N LEU A 54 4.91 19.83 -10.86
CA LEU A 54 4.42 20.11 -9.51
C LEU A 54 3.76 21.49 -9.40
N ALA A 55 4.38 22.52 -9.99
CA ALA A 55 3.82 23.88 -10.00
C ALA A 55 2.52 23.97 -10.81
N ALA A 56 2.43 23.28 -11.94
CA ALA A 56 1.22 23.17 -12.75
C ALA A 56 0.09 22.48 -11.97
N ALA A 57 0.36 21.33 -11.36
CA ALA A 57 -0.59 20.59 -10.53
C ALA A 57 -1.14 21.43 -9.37
N ARG A 58 -0.28 22.15 -8.65
CA ARG A 58 -0.69 23.09 -7.59
C ARG A 58 -1.54 24.25 -8.13
N GLY A 59 -1.25 24.72 -9.34
CA GLY A 59 -2.08 25.70 -10.01
C GLY A 59 -3.49 25.20 -10.31
N GLU A 60 -3.61 23.97 -10.79
CA GLU A 60 -4.92 23.33 -11.05
C GLU A 60 -5.67 23.02 -9.75
N LEU A 61 -4.99 22.67 -8.65
CA LEU A 61 -5.60 22.52 -7.33
C LEU A 61 -6.25 23.83 -6.83
N VAL A 62 -5.61 24.99 -7.08
CA VAL A 62 -6.19 26.30 -6.75
C VAL A 62 -7.40 26.60 -7.64
N LYS A 63 -7.31 26.37 -8.95
CA LYS A 63 -8.44 26.58 -9.88
C LYS A 63 -9.64 25.67 -9.60
N ALA A 64 -9.38 24.46 -9.10
CA ALA A 64 -10.40 23.52 -8.66
C ALA A 64 -10.93 23.83 -7.24
N ASP A 65 -10.48 24.93 -6.64
CA ASP A 65 -10.91 25.41 -5.34
C ASP A 65 -10.62 24.44 -4.18
N ILE A 66 -9.61 23.58 -4.31
CA ILE A 66 -9.19 22.62 -3.28
C ILE A 66 -8.23 23.27 -2.28
N ILE A 67 -7.30 24.09 -2.76
CA ILE A 67 -6.34 24.85 -1.94
C ILE A 67 -6.43 26.34 -2.25
N ALA A 68 -6.19 27.19 -1.27
CA ALA A 68 -6.26 28.65 -1.45
C ALA A 68 -4.97 29.25 -2.05
N ASP A 69 -3.81 28.65 -1.80
CA ASP A 69 -2.51 29.10 -2.27
C ASP A 69 -1.72 27.92 -2.86
N LYS A 70 -0.92 28.17 -3.91
CA LYS A 70 -0.09 27.13 -4.54
C LYS A 70 1.07 26.66 -3.64
N LYS A 71 1.48 27.45 -2.65
CA LYS A 71 2.64 27.20 -1.80
C LYS A 71 2.29 26.28 -0.63
N PHE A 72 1.11 26.43 -0.06
CA PHE A 72 0.69 25.80 1.19
C PHE A 72 -0.65 25.10 1.02
N LEU A 73 -0.88 24.03 1.79
CA LEU A 73 -2.19 23.36 1.79
C LEU A 73 -3.28 24.28 2.37
N GLY A 74 -2.96 24.95 3.48
CA GLY A 74 -3.88 25.81 4.24
C GLY A 74 -5.03 25.03 4.89
N GLU A 75 -5.83 25.71 5.71
CA GLU A 75 -7.00 25.11 6.38
C GLU A 75 -8.01 24.50 5.41
N LYS A 76 -8.20 25.16 4.26
CA LYS A 76 -9.10 24.66 3.22
C LYS A 76 -8.65 23.32 2.67
N GLY A 77 -7.38 23.24 2.26
CA GLY A 77 -6.82 22.00 1.75
C GLY A 77 -6.74 20.92 2.82
N LYS A 78 -6.45 21.28 4.08
CA LYS A 78 -6.45 20.37 5.23
C LYS A 78 -7.81 19.68 5.39
N LYS A 79 -8.89 20.45 5.50
CA LYS A 79 -10.26 19.93 5.55
C LYS A 79 -10.59 19.06 4.34
N TRP A 80 -10.17 19.48 3.15
CA TRP A 80 -10.42 18.73 1.92
C TRP A 80 -9.74 17.36 1.92
N VAL A 81 -8.45 17.28 2.27
CA VAL A 81 -7.72 15.99 2.29
C VAL A 81 -8.22 15.07 3.41
N GLU A 82 -8.59 15.63 4.57
CA GLU A 82 -9.19 14.86 5.67
C GLU A 82 -10.52 14.24 5.25
N SER A 83 -11.38 15.01 4.57
CA SER A 83 -12.73 14.56 4.21
C SER A 83 -12.77 13.64 2.98
N ASN A 84 -11.89 13.85 1.99
CA ASN A 84 -11.97 13.16 0.69
C ASN A 84 -10.90 12.06 0.52
N LEU A 85 -9.74 12.23 1.17
CA LEU A 85 -8.63 11.29 1.09
C LEU A 85 -8.45 10.45 2.36
N ASN A 86 -9.21 10.76 3.41
CA ASN A 86 -9.08 10.21 4.77
C ASN A 86 -7.64 10.29 5.28
N LEU A 87 -6.94 11.39 4.98
CA LEU A 87 -5.65 11.66 5.62
C LEU A 87 -5.92 12.12 7.05
N VAL A 88 -5.18 11.55 8.00
CA VAL A 88 -5.33 11.78 9.44
C VAL A 88 -4.02 12.26 10.04
N LEU A 89 -2.89 11.76 9.54
CA LEU A 89 -1.56 12.06 10.06
C LEU A 89 -1.00 13.28 9.33
N ASP A 90 -1.06 14.46 9.97
CA ASP A 90 -0.52 15.73 9.45
C ASP A 90 0.97 15.94 9.77
N TYR A 91 1.66 14.85 10.11
CA TYR A 91 3.09 14.78 10.40
C TYR A 91 3.72 13.55 9.73
N ASP A 92 5.04 13.45 9.79
CA ASP A 92 5.74 12.22 9.37
C ASP A 92 5.62 11.16 10.46
N PRO A 93 4.86 10.06 10.27
CA PRO A 93 4.60 9.09 11.33
C PRO A 93 5.84 8.28 11.72
N PHE A 94 6.89 8.31 10.90
CA PHE A 94 8.12 7.59 11.18
C PHE A 94 9.33 8.29 10.58
N PRO A 95 9.81 9.42 11.16
CA PRO A 95 10.81 10.29 10.53
C PRO A 95 12.20 9.63 10.35
N ASN A 96 12.50 8.60 11.14
CA ASN A 96 13.73 7.82 11.06
C ASN A 96 13.67 6.71 9.99
N THR A 97 14.77 5.98 9.81
CA THR A 97 14.78 4.77 8.97
C THR A 97 13.86 3.70 9.54
N PHE A 98 13.34 2.80 8.71
CA PHE A 98 12.51 1.65 9.14
C PHE A 98 13.30 0.56 9.90
N ASN A 99 14.55 0.85 10.26
CA ASN A 99 15.32 0.03 11.16
C ASN A 99 15.09 0.52 12.60
N PHE A 100 14.00 0.05 13.20
CA PHE A 100 13.66 0.32 14.60
C PHE A 100 13.46 -1.01 15.35
N THR A 101 13.53 -0.92 16.68
CA THR A 101 13.21 -1.97 17.65
C THR A 101 11.81 -1.75 18.24
N LEU A 102 11.22 -2.76 18.86
CA LEU A 102 9.87 -2.65 19.42
C LEU A 102 9.75 -1.50 20.46
N ASP A 103 10.82 -1.15 21.15
CA ASP A 103 10.83 -0.08 22.15
C ASP A 103 10.85 1.33 21.53
N GLU A 104 11.20 1.43 20.25
CA GLU A 104 11.24 2.69 19.50
C GLU A 104 9.93 2.99 18.76
N ILE A 105 8.90 2.13 18.90
CA ILE A 105 7.57 2.39 18.34
C ILE A 105 6.96 3.62 19.04
N PRO A 106 6.50 4.65 18.29
CA PRO A 106 5.87 5.82 18.89
C PRO A 106 4.69 5.44 19.78
N GLN A 107 4.55 6.15 20.91
CA GLN A 107 3.55 5.83 21.94
C GLN A 107 2.12 5.77 21.39
N GLU A 108 1.79 6.64 20.45
CA GLU A 108 0.49 6.66 19.76
C GLU A 108 0.18 5.38 18.97
N PHE A 109 1.20 4.62 18.54
CA PHE A 109 1.06 3.33 17.86
C PHE A 109 1.40 2.12 18.75
N SER A 110 1.63 2.34 20.05
CA SER A 110 1.99 1.27 20.99
C SER A 110 0.95 0.15 21.06
N TYR A 111 -0.32 0.46 20.81
CA TYR A 111 -1.41 -0.51 20.75
C TYR A 111 -1.16 -1.61 19.71
N LEU A 112 -0.44 -1.33 18.60
CA LEU A 112 -0.13 -2.32 17.57
C LEU A 112 0.75 -3.48 18.09
N LYS A 113 1.41 -3.33 19.25
CA LYS A 113 2.12 -4.44 19.90
C LYS A 113 1.18 -5.56 20.33
N GLU A 114 -0.12 -5.28 20.50
CA GLU A 114 -1.12 -6.30 20.83
C GLU A 114 -1.24 -7.40 19.76
N VAL A 115 -0.81 -7.13 18.52
CA VAL A 115 -0.74 -8.12 17.43
C VAL A 115 -0.03 -9.39 17.87
N GLN A 116 1.00 -9.27 18.71
CA GLN A 116 1.73 -10.41 19.27
C GLN A 116 0.82 -11.44 19.94
N SER A 117 -0.25 -10.99 20.61
CA SER A 117 -1.19 -11.88 21.28
C SER A 117 -1.98 -12.74 20.29
N TYR A 118 -2.35 -12.19 19.12
CA TYR A 118 -3.06 -12.93 18.07
C TYR A 118 -2.14 -13.91 17.36
N LEU A 119 -0.87 -13.55 17.18
CA LEU A 119 0.10 -14.43 16.53
C LEU A 119 0.32 -15.76 17.29
N ASN A 120 -0.08 -15.85 18.56
CA ASN A 120 -0.02 -17.10 19.32
C ASN A 120 -1.04 -18.14 18.84
N ASP A 121 -2.18 -17.70 18.30
CA ASP A 121 -3.25 -18.56 17.78
C ASP A 121 -3.14 -18.76 16.26
N ARG A 122 -2.10 -18.20 15.65
CA ARG A 122 -1.82 -18.34 14.22
C ARG A 122 -1.64 -19.82 13.86
N PRO A 123 -2.28 -20.31 12.79
CA PRO A 123 -2.07 -21.68 12.31
C PRO A 123 -0.59 -21.96 12.08
N LYS A 124 -0.15 -23.19 12.35
CA LYS A 124 1.23 -23.60 12.03
C LYS A 124 1.46 -23.56 10.52
N ALA A 125 2.65 -23.14 10.12
CA ALA A 125 3.06 -23.10 8.72
C ALA A 125 2.87 -24.47 8.05
N GLU A 126 2.17 -24.47 6.91
CA GLU A 126 2.06 -25.60 5.99
C GLU A 126 3.07 -25.42 4.86
N TYR A 127 4.16 -26.17 4.94
CA TYR A 127 5.26 -26.07 3.97
C TYR A 127 4.84 -26.50 2.56
N ALA A 128 3.80 -27.33 2.41
CA ALA A 128 3.24 -27.65 1.09
C ALA A 128 2.63 -26.43 0.39
N LEU A 129 2.31 -25.37 1.13
CA LEU A 129 1.81 -24.08 0.63
C LEU A 129 2.90 -23.00 0.60
N ASP A 130 4.17 -23.36 0.83
CA ASP A 130 5.33 -22.44 0.90
C ASP A 130 5.21 -21.38 2.01
N GLN A 131 4.52 -21.70 3.11
CA GLN A 131 4.32 -20.78 4.24
C GLN A 131 5.58 -20.67 5.11
N SER A 132 5.87 -19.44 5.56
CA SER A 132 6.94 -19.15 6.52
C SER A 132 6.61 -17.87 7.28
N HIS A 133 6.51 -17.96 8.60
CA HIS A 133 6.05 -16.85 9.40
C HIS A 133 7.14 -15.79 9.63
N ALA A 134 6.86 -14.56 9.24
CA ALA A 134 7.55 -13.37 9.68
C ALA A 134 7.36 -13.13 11.18
N ASN A 135 8.38 -12.58 11.82
CA ASN A 135 8.29 -12.16 13.22
C ASN A 135 7.46 -10.87 13.39
N LEU A 136 7.04 -10.58 14.62
CA LEU A 136 6.26 -9.37 14.94
C LEU A 136 6.94 -8.09 14.44
N LEU A 137 8.25 -7.96 14.63
CA LEU A 137 8.97 -6.76 14.22
C LEU A 137 8.88 -6.53 12.70
N THR A 138 8.94 -7.59 11.90
CA THR A 138 8.76 -7.53 10.44
C THR A 138 7.36 -7.08 10.09
N ILE A 139 6.33 -7.68 10.70
CA ILE A 139 4.93 -7.30 10.48
C ILE A 139 4.71 -5.81 10.76
N LEU A 140 5.21 -5.31 11.89
CA LEU A 140 5.11 -3.90 12.25
C LEU A 140 5.94 -3.01 11.32
N LYS A 141 7.15 -3.41 10.93
CA LYS A 141 7.96 -2.69 9.93
C LYS A 141 7.22 -2.52 8.61
N ARG A 142 6.58 -3.59 8.10
CA ARG A 142 5.75 -3.54 6.88
C ARG A 142 4.61 -2.54 7.05
N THR A 143 3.86 -2.60 8.15
CA THR A 143 2.77 -1.68 8.46
C THR A 143 3.23 -0.23 8.50
N PHE A 144 4.29 0.09 9.25
CA PHE A 144 4.82 1.46 9.33
C PHE A 144 5.42 1.94 8.01
N TYR A 145 6.00 1.05 7.21
CA TYR A 145 6.43 1.36 5.86
C TYR A 145 5.27 1.83 4.99
N LEU A 146 4.19 1.05 4.93
CA LEU A 146 2.99 1.40 4.18
C LEU A 146 2.37 2.70 4.71
N LEU A 147 2.31 2.89 6.03
CA LEU A 147 1.79 4.11 6.66
C LEU A 147 2.62 5.34 6.27
N LYS A 148 3.95 5.28 6.42
CA LYS A 148 4.86 6.37 6.06
C LYS A 148 4.76 6.71 4.58
N ARG A 149 4.56 5.71 3.71
CA ARG A 149 4.38 5.94 2.26
C ARG A 149 3.00 6.49 1.87
N GLY A 150 2.05 6.58 2.81
CA GLY A 150 0.69 7.06 2.58
C GLY A 150 -0.19 6.05 1.84
N GLU A 151 0.14 4.77 1.99
CA GLU A 151 -0.53 3.66 1.33
C GLU A 151 -1.52 2.92 2.23
N ILE A 152 -1.82 3.48 3.42
CA ILE A 152 -2.89 2.99 4.30
C ILE A 152 -4.08 3.96 4.32
N GLU A 153 -3.88 5.22 4.73
CA GLU A 153 -4.93 6.23 4.92
C GLU A 153 -5.91 6.33 3.72
N GLY A 154 -7.17 5.93 3.91
CA GLY A 154 -8.21 6.00 2.87
C GLY A 154 -8.01 5.08 1.66
N ARG A 155 -7.05 4.15 1.72
CA ARG A 155 -6.73 3.21 0.63
C ARG A 155 -7.57 1.94 0.72
N LYS A 156 -7.87 1.37 -0.44
CA LYS A 156 -8.31 -0.02 -0.57
C LYS A 156 -7.09 -0.91 -0.79
N ILE A 157 -6.86 -1.86 0.11
CA ILE A 157 -5.66 -2.70 0.13
C ILE A 157 -6.09 -4.16 -0.03
N ILE A 158 -5.39 -4.90 -0.88
CA ILE A 158 -5.58 -6.35 -1.02
C ILE A 158 -4.28 -7.09 -0.70
N PHE A 159 -4.40 -8.14 0.10
CA PHE A 159 -3.33 -9.07 0.41
C PHE A 159 -3.53 -10.33 -0.43
N LEU A 160 -2.52 -10.69 -1.20
CA LEU A 160 -2.47 -11.95 -1.95
C LEU A 160 -1.60 -12.91 -1.13
N GLY A 161 -2.25 -13.78 -0.36
CA GLY A 161 -1.65 -14.49 0.77
C GLY A 161 -1.46 -13.57 1.98
N ASP A 162 -1.75 -14.08 3.17
CA ASP A 162 -1.41 -13.39 4.43
C ASP A 162 -1.27 -14.37 5.60
N ASP A 163 -0.51 -15.45 5.39
CA ASP A 163 -0.10 -16.34 6.48
C ASP A 163 0.55 -15.53 7.61
N ASP A 164 1.23 -14.44 7.26
CA ASP A 164 1.86 -13.43 8.11
C ASP A 164 0.94 -12.50 8.92
N ALA A 165 -0.37 -12.50 8.70
CA ALA A 165 -1.31 -11.64 9.42
C ALA A 165 -0.90 -10.15 9.43
N THR A 166 -0.17 -9.73 8.39
CA THR A 166 0.20 -8.32 8.22
C THR A 166 -1.05 -7.48 7.99
N SER A 167 -2.09 -8.06 7.39
CA SER A 167 -3.38 -7.40 7.18
C SER A 167 -4.05 -7.01 8.50
N ILE A 168 -3.91 -7.79 9.57
CA ILE A 168 -4.43 -7.45 10.91
C ILE A 168 -3.71 -6.22 11.47
N ALA A 169 -2.39 -6.16 11.40
CA ALA A 169 -1.63 -5.01 11.88
C ALA A 169 -2.00 -3.73 11.10
N VAL A 170 -2.21 -3.85 9.78
CA VAL A 170 -2.68 -2.74 8.94
C VAL A 170 -4.12 -2.34 9.29
N ALA A 171 -5.00 -3.31 9.55
CA ALA A 171 -6.40 -3.08 9.89
C ALA A 171 -6.57 -2.39 11.25
N LEU A 172 -5.77 -2.79 12.25
CA LEU A 172 -5.78 -2.19 13.58
C LEU A 172 -5.39 -0.71 13.58
N THR A 173 -4.71 -0.22 12.53
CA THR A 173 -4.50 1.23 12.39
C THR A 173 -5.80 2.01 12.29
N GLY A 174 -6.88 1.39 11.81
CA GLY A 174 -8.17 2.04 11.56
C GLY A 174 -8.14 3.05 10.41
N LEU A 175 -7.05 3.12 9.66
CA LEU A 175 -6.83 4.16 8.63
C LEU A 175 -7.16 3.70 7.21
N ALA A 176 -7.13 2.38 6.95
CA ALA A 176 -7.49 1.84 5.64
C ALA A 176 -8.97 2.04 5.37
N LYS A 177 -9.34 2.28 4.10
CA LYS A 177 -10.74 2.32 3.68
C LYS A 177 -11.32 0.90 3.64
N GLU A 178 -10.56 -0.04 3.11
CA GLU A 178 -10.97 -1.42 2.90
C GLU A 178 -9.73 -2.30 2.89
N ILE A 179 -9.78 -3.45 3.55
CA ILE A 179 -8.74 -4.47 3.51
C ILE A 179 -9.40 -5.76 3.01
N THR A 180 -8.77 -6.44 2.06
CA THR A 180 -9.22 -7.74 1.58
C THR A 180 -8.05 -8.71 1.60
N VAL A 181 -8.27 -9.91 2.13
CA VAL A 181 -7.27 -10.99 2.11
C VAL A 181 -7.77 -12.12 1.22
N LEU A 182 -6.93 -12.54 0.28
CA LEU A 182 -7.10 -13.76 -0.50
C LEU A 182 -6.11 -14.79 -0.02
N ASP A 183 -6.57 -15.98 0.33
CA ASP A 183 -5.70 -17.10 0.63
C ASP A 183 -6.34 -18.42 0.15
N VAL A 184 -5.49 -19.42 -0.11
CA VAL A 184 -5.92 -20.79 -0.44
C VAL A 184 -6.08 -21.63 0.82
N ASP A 185 -5.47 -21.21 1.93
CA ASP A 185 -5.53 -21.91 3.21
C ASP A 185 -6.70 -21.43 4.07
N GLU A 186 -7.77 -22.22 4.13
CA GLU A 186 -8.95 -21.91 4.97
C GLU A 186 -8.59 -21.72 6.45
N ARG A 187 -7.51 -22.35 6.95
CA ARG A 187 -7.09 -22.19 8.36
C ARG A 187 -6.60 -20.77 8.63
N ILE A 188 -5.84 -20.19 7.69
CA ILE A 188 -5.37 -18.80 7.77
C ILE A 188 -6.59 -17.86 7.73
N LEU A 189 -7.52 -18.12 6.81
CA LEU A 189 -8.72 -17.31 6.66
C LEU A 189 -9.62 -17.35 7.90
N ASP A 190 -9.86 -18.52 8.49
CA ASP A 190 -10.64 -18.68 9.72
C ASP A 190 -9.97 -17.94 10.89
N PHE A 191 -8.65 -18.05 11.01
CA PHE A 191 -7.88 -17.32 12.01
C PHE A 191 -8.02 -15.80 11.85
N LEU A 192 -7.78 -15.27 10.66
CA LEU A 192 -7.90 -13.83 10.39
C LEU A 192 -9.34 -13.33 10.61
N SER A 193 -10.33 -14.12 10.20
CA SER A 193 -11.75 -13.83 10.38
C SER A 193 -12.12 -13.69 11.86
N LYS A 194 -11.66 -14.65 12.69
CA LYS A 194 -11.87 -14.61 14.13
C LYS A 194 -11.25 -13.37 14.77
N VAL A 195 -9.99 -13.06 14.44
CA VAL A 195 -9.32 -11.87 14.97
C VAL A 195 -10.03 -10.59 14.52
N ALA A 196 -10.45 -10.52 13.26
CA ALA A 196 -11.20 -9.38 12.73
C ALA A 196 -12.55 -9.19 13.43
N LEU A 197 -13.28 -10.27 13.73
CA LEU A 197 -14.52 -10.23 14.49
C LEU A 197 -14.28 -9.77 15.93
N ASP A 198 -13.33 -10.37 16.62
CA ASP A 198 -12.98 -10.05 18.02
C ASP A 198 -12.56 -8.57 18.17
N LYS A 199 -11.95 -8.00 17.13
CA LYS A 199 -11.48 -6.61 17.08
C LYS A 199 -12.46 -5.66 16.40
N SER A 200 -13.64 -6.12 16.00
CA SER A 200 -14.66 -5.32 15.32
C SER A 200 -14.11 -4.58 14.08
N LEU A 201 -13.27 -5.26 13.29
CA LEU A 201 -12.66 -4.72 12.07
C LEU A 201 -13.67 -4.76 10.91
N ILE A 202 -14.60 -3.79 10.90
CA ILE A 202 -15.78 -3.77 10.01
C ILE A 202 -15.48 -3.68 8.51
N ASN A 203 -14.26 -3.28 8.13
CA ASN A 203 -13.84 -3.09 6.74
C ASN A 203 -12.82 -4.15 6.28
N PHE A 204 -12.79 -5.29 6.97
CA PHE A 204 -11.90 -6.41 6.71
C PHE A 204 -12.65 -7.54 6.01
N ASN A 205 -12.28 -7.83 4.77
CA ASN A 205 -12.90 -8.85 3.94
C ASN A 205 -11.95 -10.02 3.73
N ILE A 206 -12.52 -11.22 3.64
CA ILE A 206 -11.77 -12.46 3.42
C ILE A 206 -12.39 -13.21 2.25
N ILE A 207 -11.54 -13.74 1.37
CA ILE A 207 -11.95 -14.50 0.21
C ILE A 207 -11.07 -15.74 0.10
N HIS A 208 -11.68 -16.92 0.22
CA HIS A 208 -11.00 -18.17 -0.13
C HIS A 208 -10.82 -18.23 -1.65
N HIS A 209 -9.56 -18.18 -2.11
CA HIS A 209 -9.25 -18.15 -3.53
C HIS A 209 -7.86 -18.70 -3.83
N ASP A 210 -7.80 -19.63 -4.77
CA ASP A 210 -6.56 -20.12 -5.34
C ASP A 210 -6.08 -19.21 -6.48
N LEU A 211 -4.97 -18.50 -6.25
CA LEU A 211 -4.37 -17.56 -7.20
C LEU A 211 -3.92 -18.21 -8.51
N ARG A 212 -3.86 -19.53 -8.63
CA ARG A 212 -3.70 -20.22 -9.94
C ARG A 212 -4.85 -19.89 -10.88
N ASN A 213 -6.04 -19.62 -10.35
CA ASN A 213 -7.23 -19.21 -11.09
C ASN A 213 -7.34 -17.68 -11.22
N PRO A 214 -7.97 -17.16 -12.29
CA PRO A 214 -8.34 -15.74 -12.39
C PRO A 214 -9.06 -15.22 -11.16
N CYS A 215 -8.72 -13.99 -10.74
CA CYS A 215 -9.39 -13.34 -9.63
C CYS A 215 -10.89 -13.11 -9.93
N PRO A 216 -11.80 -13.24 -8.94
CA PRO A 216 -13.22 -12.92 -9.11
C PRO A 216 -13.44 -11.52 -9.67
N LYS A 217 -14.48 -11.32 -10.48
CA LYS A 217 -14.72 -10.04 -11.19
C LYS A 217 -14.95 -8.88 -10.23
N GLU A 218 -15.50 -9.18 -9.07
CA GLU A 218 -15.87 -8.23 -8.00
C GLU A 218 -14.65 -7.53 -7.40
N ILE A 219 -13.49 -8.18 -7.45
CA ILE A 219 -12.23 -7.64 -6.90
C ILE A 219 -11.29 -7.09 -7.98
N GLN A 220 -11.60 -7.30 -9.26
CA GLN A 220 -10.80 -6.78 -10.35
C GLN A 220 -10.90 -5.25 -10.43
N ASN A 221 -9.78 -4.59 -10.76
CA ASN A 221 -9.72 -3.14 -10.97
C ASN A 221 -10.22 -2.29 -9.77
N ASN A 222 -10.14 -2.80 -8.53
CA ASN A 222 -10.77 -2.17 -7.36
C ASN A 222 -9.75 -1.59 -6.35
N TYR A 223 -8.51 -2.11 -6.31
CA TYR A 223 -7.57 -1.81 -5.22
C TYR A 223 -6.52 -0.75 -5.56
N ASP A 224 -6.07 -0.05 -4.52
CA ASP A 224 -5.03 0.98 -4.59
C ASP A 224 -3.61 0.40 -4.38
N LEU A 225 -3.52 -0.64 -3.54
CA LEU A 225 -2.29 -1.30 -3.12
C LEU A 225 -2.51 -2.82 -3.10
N VAL A 226 -1.53 -3.56 -3.61
CA VAL A 226 -1.40 -5.00 -3.36
C VAL A 226 -0.24 -5.25 -2.40
N VAL A 227 -0.45 -6.08 -1.39
CA VAL A 227 0.60 -6.61 -0.52
C VAL A 227 0.74 -8.10 -0.81
N MET A 228 1.97 -8.59 -0.96
CA MET A 228 2.23 -10.00 -1.27
C MET A 228 3.60 -10.45 -0.77
N ASP A 229 3.67 -11.73 -0.41
CA ASP A 229 4.89 -12.49 -0.12
C ASP A 229 4.79 -13.82 -0.88
N PRO A 230 5.01 -13.81 -2.22
CA PRO A 230 4.78 -14.97 -3.06
C PRO A 230 5.84 -16.04 -2.82
N PRO A 231 5.61 -17.28 -3.32
CA PRO A 231 6.64 -18.29 -3.37
C PRO A 231 7.93 -17.79 -4.02
N TYR A 232 9.09 -18.16 -3.47
CA TYR A 232 10.41 -17.66 -3.92
C TYR A 232 10.94 -18.37 -5.18
N THR A 233 10.03 -18.70 -6.09
CA THR A 233 10.31 -19.16 -7.45
C THR A 233 9.93 -18.07 -8.44
N ASN A 234 10.55 -18.07 -9.63
CA ASN A 234 10.19 -17.09 -10.65
C ASN A 234 8.77 -17.35 -11.18
N GLU A 235 8.32 -18.61 -11.27
CA GLU A 235 6.95 -18.97 -11.63
C GLU A 235 5.93 -18.45 -10.61
N GLY A 236 6.20 -18.65 -9.31
CA GLY A 236 5.37 -18.16 -8.21
C GLY A 236 5.24 -16.64 -8.23
N LEU A 237 6.36 -15.93 -8.35
CA LEU A 237 6.37 -14.47 -8.50
C LEU A 237 5.51 -14.01 -9.68
N ARG A 238 5.70 -14.60 -10.87
CA ARG A 238 4.96 -14.22 -12.08
C ARG A 238 3.46 -14.44 -11.91
N LEU A 239 3.06 -15.53 -11.26
CA LEU A 239 1.64 -15.79 -10.95
C LEU A 239 1.05 -14.65 -10.09
N PHE A 240 1.72 -14.28 -9.01
CA PHE A 240 1.24 -13.23 -8.12
C PHE A 240 1.25 -11.85 -8.78
N LEU A 241 2.28 -11.52 -9.57
CA LEU A 241 2.32 -10.29 -10.37
C LEU A 241 1.15 -10.20 -11.36
N LYS A 242 0.80 -11.31 -12.01
CA LYS A 242 -0.37 -11.40 -12.89
C LYS A 242 -1.66 -11.10 -12.13
N ARG A 243 -1.86 -11.67 -10.93
CA ARG A 243 -3.05 -11.39 -10.10
C ARG A 243 -3.07 -9.97 -9.57
N ALA A 244 -1.91 -9.42 -9.19
CA ALA A 244 -1.79 -8.03 -8.80
C ALA A 244 -2.26 -7.08 -9.90
N ARG A 245 -1.93 -7.36 -11.17
CA ARG A 245 -2.42 -6.59 -12.33
C ARG A 245 -3.93 -6.68 -12.53
N GLU A 246 -4.55 -7.82 -12.20
CA GLU A 246 -6.00 -8.01 -12.32
C GLU A 246 -6.77 -7.19 -11.27
N VAL A 247 -6.27 -7.15 -10.03
CA VAL A 247 -6.97 -6.51 -8.89
C VAL A 247 -6.67 -5.02 -8.74
N LEU A 248 -5.50 -4.56 -9.18
CA LEU A 248 -5.14 -3.15 -9.13
C LEU A 248 -5.99 -2.31 -10.08
N LYS A 249 -6.42 -1.15 -9.59
CA LYS A 249 -7.13 -0.17 -10.41
C LYS A 249 -6.24 0.36 -11.53
N SER A 250 -6.62 0.06 -12.76
CA SER A 250 -5.99 0.43 -14.02
C SER A 250 -6.80 1.48 -14.80
N ASN A 251 -8.07 1.69 -14.46
CA ASN A 251 -8.93 2.68 -15.08
C ASN A 251 -10.09 3.10 -14.18
N ILE A 252 -10.64 4.29 -14.43
CA ILE A 252 -11.92 4.75 -13.89
C ILE A 252 -12.80 5.29 -15.02
N LYS A 253 -14.12 5.32 -14.79
CA LYS A 253 -15.09 5.86 -15.74
C LYS A 253 -15.53 7.26 -15.30
N ILE A 254 -15.33 8.26 -16.16
CA ILE A 254 -15.78 9.64 -15.95
C ILE A 254 -16.68 10.02 -17.13
N ASN A 255 -17.92 10.41 -16.86
CA ASN A 255 -18.88 10.81 -17.89
C ASN A 255 -18.98 9.82 -19.06
N GLY A 256 -19.01 8.52 -18.77
CA GLY A 256 -19.09 7.48 -19.79
C GLY A 256 -17.76 7.04 -20.40
N LYS A 257 -16.67 7.80 -20.22
CA LYS A 257 -15.36 7.52 -20.82
C LYS A 257 -14.40 6.86 -19.83
N LEU A 258 -13.62 5.91 -20.32
CA LEU A 258 -12.55 5.29 -19.53
C LEU A 258 -11.31 6.19 -19.52
N HIS A 259 -10.80 6.43 -18.32
CA HIS A 259 -9.55 7.15 -18.08
C HIS A 259 -8.55 6.20 -17.43
N PRO A 260 -7.31 6.10 -17.94
CA PRO A 260 -6.31 5.23 -17.35
C PRO A 260 -5.91 5.71 -15.96
N VAL A 261 -5.69 4.76 -15.07
CA VAL A 261 -5.13 4.98 -13.74
C VAL A 261 -3.75 4.33 -13.70
N ILE A 262 -2.78 5.12 -13.28
CA ILE A 262 -1.37 4.76 -13.23
C ILE A 262 -0.84 5.08 -11.84
N GLY A 263 0.29 4.47 -11.48
CA GLY A 263 0.95 4.74 -10.21
C GLY A 263 0.41 3.97 -9.00
N LYS A 264 -0.54 3.04 -9.20
CA LYS A 264 -0.87 2.03 -8.17
C LYS A 264 0.33 1.12 -7.91
N LYS A 265 0.40 0.55 -6.70
CA LYS A 265 1.63 -0.03 -6.17
C LYS A 265 1.43 -1.46 -5.69
N CYS A 266 2.54 -2.19 -5.69
CA CYS A 266 2.69 -3.45 -4.99
C CYS A 266 3.74 -3.27 -3.87
N PHE A 267 3.47 -3.82 -2.70
CA PHE A 267 4.48 -4.11 -1.69
C PHE A 267 4.79 -5.61 -1.80
N LEU A 268 5.94 -5.92 -2.38
CA LEU A 268 6.39 -7.27 -2.67
C LEU A 268 7.51 -7.64 -1.69
N CYS A 269 7.29 -8.65 -0.88
CA CYS A 269 8.33 -9.32 -0.10
C CYS A 269 8.93 -10.43 -0.96
N PHE A 270 10.25 -10.55 -1.01
CA PHE A 270 10.89 -11.60 -1.80
C PHE A 270 12.27 -11.93 -1.23
N GLY A 271 12.58 -13.22 -1.13
CA GLY A 271 13.87 -13.69 -0.63
C GLY A 271 15.04 -13.36 -1.56
N ASN A 272 16.23 -13.21 -0.97
CA ASN A 272 17.48 -13.03 -1.71
C ASN A 272 17.78 -14.22 -2.62
N LYS A 273 18.32 -13.94 -3.81
CA LYS A 273 18.67 -14.95 -4.82
C LYS A 273 20.05 -14.67 -5.42
N PRO A 274 20.73 -15.68 -5.98
CA PRO A 274 21.94 -15.46 -6.78
C PRO A 274 21.72 -14.43 -7.89
N PRO A 275 22.76 -13.73 -8.38
CA PRO A 275 22.62 -12.64 -9.34
C PRO A 275 21.82 -12.99 -10.61
N GLU A 276 22.01 -14.19 -11.18
CA GLU A 276 21.29 -14.62 -12.38
C GLU A 276 19.78 -14.81 -12.13
N GLU A 277 19.41 -15.35 -10.96
CA GLU A 277 18.01 -15.49 -10.56
C GLU A 277 17.39 -14.14 -10.21
N THR A 278 18.15 -13.26 -9.54
CA THR A 278 17.73 -11.89 -9.27
C THR A 278 17.44 -11.13 -10.56
N LEU A 279 18.27 -11.28 -11.60
CA LEU A 279 18.00 -10.70 -12.92
C LEU A 279 16.67 -11.19 -13.50
N LYS A 280 16.40 -12.51 -13.44
CA LYS A 280 15.13 -13.09 -13.89
C LYS A 280 13.93 -12.54 -13.13
N VAL A 281 14.05 -12.39 -11.82
CA VAL A 281 13.03 -11.78 -10.95
C VAL A 281 12.73 -10.35 -11.38
N GLN A 282 13.75 -9.52 -11.58
CA GLN A 282 13.56 -8.13 -11.99
C GLN A 282 12.95 -8.02 -13.39
N LEU A 283 13.39 -8.86 -14.34
CA LEU A 283 12.77 -8.95 -15.67
C LEU A 283 11.30 -9.35 -15.59
N SER A 284 10.94 -10.30 -14.72
CA SER A 284 9.55 -10.69 -14.50
C SER A 284 8.68 -9.55 -13.96
N ILE A 285 9.21 -8.71 -13.07
CA ILE A 285 8.51 -7.51 -12.57
C ILE A 285 8.22 -6.53 -13.72
N LEU A 286 9.22 -6.26 -14.56
CA LEU A 286 9.10 -5.36 -15.71
C LEU A 286 8.13 -5.90 -16.78
N ASP A 287 8.21 -7.20 -17.08
CA ASP A 287 7.35 -7.91 -18.04
C ASP A 287 5.87 -7.84 -17.67
N HIS A 288 5.55 -7.75 -16.37
CA HIS A 288 4.18 -7.58 -15.88
C HIS A 288 3.75 -6.10 -15.78
N GLY A 289 4.54 -5.16 -16.30
CA GLY A 289 4.20 -3.73 -16.34
C GLY A 289 4.35 -3.02 -15.00
N PHE A 290 5.21 -3.52 -14.12
CA PHE A 290 5.60 -2.86 -12.88
C PHE A 290 7.04 -2.35 -12.97
N ILE A 291 7.37 -1.35 -12.16
CA ILE A 291 8.74 -0.86 -12.01
C ILE A 291 9.19 -1.01 -10.56
N LEU A 292 10.48 -1.26 -10.36
CA LEU A 292 11.08 -1.22 -9.04
C LEU A 292 11.32 0.23 -8.64
N LYS A 293 10.48 0.74 -7.74
CA LYS A 293 10.63 2.09 -7.19
C LYS A 293 11.65 2.13 -6.05
N GLU A 294 11.71 1.07 -5.26
CA GLU A 294 12.55 0.96 -4.07
C GLU A 294 12.77 -0.51 -3.75
N MET A 295 13.96 -0.84 -3.26
CA MET A 295 14.34 -2.18 -2.82
C MET A 295 15.00 -2.06 -1.43
N LEU A 296 14.44 -2.77 -0.45
CA LEU A 296 14.86 -2.69 0.95
C LEU A 296 15.49 -4.03 1.36
N PRO A 297 16.82 -4.16 1.33
CA PRO A 297 17.49 -5.40 1.73
C PRO A 297 17.32 -5.62 3.25
N ASN A 298 17.27 -6.89 3.67
CA ASN A 298 17.20 -7.29 5.09
C ASN A 298 16.01 -6.68 5.84
N PHE A 299 14.89 -6.46 5.13
CA PHE A 299 13.70 -5.86 5.72
C PHE A 299 12.84 -6.89 6.47
N ASN A 300 12.67 -8.07 5.88
CA ASN A 300 11.83 -9.14 6.42
C ASN A 300 12.68 -10.20 7.12
N HIS A 301 12.20 -10.69 8.26
CA HIS A 301 12.85 -11.75 9.02
C HIS A 301 11.82 -12.83 9.39
N TYR A 302 12.10 -14.06 8.96
CA TYR A 302 11.20 -15.21 9.09
C TYR A 302 11.71 -16.22 10.12
N ALA A 303 10.80 -16.87 10.83
CA ALA A 303 11.13 -17.90 11.80
C ALA A 303 11.65 -19.16 11.08
N GLY A 304 12.81 -19.66 11.52
CA GLY A 304 13.40 -20.91 11.00
C GLY A 304 14.20 -20.78 9.70
N ALA A 305 14.25 -19.61 9.06
CA ALA A 305 15.09 -19.36 7.89
C ALA A 305 16.44 -18.76 8.33
N SER A 306 17.51 -19.56 8.31
CA SER A 306 18.86 -19.09 8.66
C SER A 306 19.54 -18.26 7.56
N ILE A 307 18.97 -18.17 6.35
CA ILE A 307 19.59 -17.52 5.18
C ILE A 307 18.60 -16.65 4.35
N ILE A 308 17.32 -16.56 4.73
CA ILE A 308 16.33 -15.78 3.95
C ILE A 308 15.92 -14.53 4.73
N GLY A 309 16.63 -13.44 4.47
CA GLY A 309 16.38 -12.08 4.94
C GLY A 309 17.09 -11.11 4.01
#